data_AF-A0A8H8IQ28-F1
#
_entry.id   AF-A0A8H8IQ28-F1
#
_cell.length_a   1.000
_cell.length_b   1.000
_cell.length_c   1.000
_cell.angle_alpha   90.00
_cell.angle_beta   90.00
_cell.angle_gamma   90.00
#
_symmetry.space_group_name_H-M   'P 1'
#
loop_
_entity.id
_entity.type
_entity.pdbx_description
1 polymer ?
#
loop_
_entity_poly.entity_id
_entity_poly.type
_entity_poly.pdbx_seq_one_letter_code
_entity_poly.pdbx_strand_id
1 'polypeptide(L)'
;MSATVSPSPPALPPAASLAALFLTSKKALLHGNNVCDYASTLTRLSSHVSVDILALDAKLRWLVQSVLEQLKAAGSIAKSIEFEQEKLYSVAKEWDRARSQRTRSLDIVLEQLGNQSVPPSLHKTVAGSSVFGSPASNAGKELPVVSAGLNGRSLHDTSRVDQPKNAVADQDRRTWKTLRDFIDERSIEEALERVEEERLRLDDSLAKTYDFSPALGAQILEIQESLPHLSSESVLTFIHQLITEQDDLVRSMAEDLEGIARHFGQVRDAMKVEENGDVINSEDLQTLDQDTKELTAVINDIDSSGRMVETLYEQLGTTKESLRQGLVNHRGIVQKLEQLDQTMTTMLGEQQAAQAEVYALLDTLNSRLEELEDLETTYVIYRRSYARLLQEIARRDRHRAEMEEIVHGTMERLERCREEEIQKRQEFFATEGENIPEDLCPFVADPPARWILTYTGDDDGRAIEDELLEEVCDFLARQLSRPDLAFVFD
;
A
#
# COMPACT_ATOMS: atom_id res chain seq x y z
N MET A 1 23.66 131.02 18.72
CA MET A 1 23.97 130.99 17.28
C MET A 1 24.60 129.64 16.99
N SER A 2 23.76 128.69 16.57
CA SER A 2 24.14 127.31 16.29
C SER A 2 24.49 127.19 14.80
N ALA A 3 25.68 126.68 14.51
CA ALA A 3 26.12 126.38 13.15
C ALA A 3 25.82 124.91 12.83
N THR A 4 25.04 124.73 11.78
CA THR A 4 24.56 123.48 11.20
C THR A 4 25.72 122.73 10.52
N VAL A 5 25.97 121.49 10.93
CA VAL A 5 26.86 120.55 10.23
C VAL A 5 25.98 119.60 9.41
N SER A 6 26.19 119.62 8.09
CA SER A 6 25.55 118.69 7.14
C SER A 6 26.23 117.31 7.19
N PRO A 7 25.47 116.20 7.15
CA PRO A 7 26.05 114.87 7.05
C PRO A 7 26.46 114.53 5.61
N SER A 8 27.63 113.91 5.47
CA SER A 8 28.15 113.32 4.23
C SER A 8 27.39 112.01 3.91
N PRO A 9 27.12 111.68 2.63
CA PRO A 9 26.42 110.45 2.27
C PRO A 9 27.30 109.19 2.48
N PRO A 10 26.69 108.02 2.73
CA PRO A 10 27.40 106.78 3.00
C PRO A 10 28.10 106.25 1.75
N ALA A 11 29.36 105.81 1.92
CA ALA A 11 30.15 105.16 0.89
C ALA A 11 29.49 103.85 0.44
N LEU A 12 29.34 103.69 -0.88
CA LEU A 12 28.97 102.43 -1.51
C LEU A 12 30.03 101.34 -1.21
N PRO A 13 29.63 100.07 -1.04
CA PRO A 13 30.56 98.97 -0.84
C PRO A 13 31.52 98.85 -2.04
N PRO A 14 32.77 98.39 -1.83
CA PRO A 14 33.73 98.24 -2.91
C PRO A 14 33.21 97.20 -3.89
N ALA A 15 33.01 97.59 -5.14
CA ALA A 15 32.74 96.66 -6.24
C ALA A 15 33.83 95.59 -6.24
N ALA A 16 33.44 94.31 -6.27
CA ALA A 16 34.38 93.22 -6.37
C ALA A 16 35.28 93.43 -7.60
N SER A 17 36.59 93.25 -7.44
CA SER A 17 37.50 93.40 -8.58
C SER A 17 37.19 92.32 -9.62
N LEU A 18 37.23 92.69 -10.89
CA LEU A 18 36.91 91.79 -12.00
C LEU A 18 37.79 90.52 -11.98
N ALA A 19 39.04 90.66 -11.53
CA ALA A 19 39.97 89.54 -11.28
C ALA A 19 39.46 88.55 -10.21
N ALA A 20 38.79 89.02 -9.15
CA ALA A 20 38.19 88.16 -8.14
C ALA A 20 36.97 87.40 -8.67
N LEU A 21 36.14 88.06 -9.49
CA LEU A 21 35.03 87.40 -10.19
C LEU A 21 35.53 86.34 -11.17
N PHE A 22 36.60 86.63 -11.91
CA PHE A 22 37.25 85.68 -12.82
C PHE A 22 37.80 84.46 -12.09
N LEU A 23 38.48 84.67 -10.95
CA LEU A 23 39.04 83.55 -10.19
C LEU A 23 37.94 82.66 -9.60
N THR A 24 36.85 83.28 -9.12
CA THR A 24 35.70 82.58 -8.55
C THR A 24 34.95 81.77 -9.62
N SER A 25 34.65 82.39 -10.77
CA SER A 25 34.01 81.70 -11.91
C SER A 25 34.90 80.58 -12.48
N LYS A 26 36.21 80.77 -12.57
CA LYS A 26 37.15 79.72 -12.97
C LYS A 26 37.14 78.53 -12.00
N LYS A 27 37.14 78.80 -10.70
CA LYS A 27 37.09 77.75 -9.67
C LYS A 27 35.77 76.99 -9.72
N ALA A 28 34.65 77.71 -9.86
CA ALA A 28 33.32 77.14 -10.04
C ALA A 28 33.26 76.19 -11.26
N LEU A 29 33.78 76.65 -12.41
CA LEU A 29 33.79 75.88 -13.64
C LEU A 29 34.64 74.60 -13.52
N LEU A 30 35.84 74.70 -12.95
CA LEU A 30 36.70 73.53 -12.74
C LEU A 30 36.05 72.51 -11.79
N HIS A 31 35.41 72.98 -10.72
CA HIS A 31 34.71 72.12 -9.78
C HIS A 31 33.52 71.42 -10.44
N GLY A 32 32.62 72.19 -11.06
CA GLY A 32 31.46 71.66 -11.77
C GLY A 32 31.86 70.64 -12.85
N ASN A 33 32.90 70.94 -13.63
CA ASN A 33 33.40 70.03 -14.67
C ASN A 33 33.87 68.70 -14.06
N ASN A 34 34.63 68.72 -12.96
CA ASN A 34 35.09 67.50 -12.30
C ASN A 34 33.92 66.64 -11.78
N VAL A 35 32.90 67.27 -11.19
CA VAL A 35 31.72 66.55 -10.67
C VAL A 35 30.89 65.97 -11.81
N CYS A 36 30.68 66.73 -12.90
CA CYS A 36 29.95 66.26 -14.08
C CYS A 36 30.70 65.13 -14.81
N ASP A 37 32.02 65.21 -14.97
CA ASP A 37 32.85 64.16 -15.57
C ASP A 37 32.76 62.85 -14.77
N TYR A 38 32.78 62.97 -13.44
CA TYR A 38 32.63 61.84 -12.54
C TYR A 38 31.21 61.24 -12.60
N ALA A 39 30.16 62.06 -12.53
CA ALA A 39 28.78 61.62 -12.65
C ALA A 39 28.50 60.95 -14.01
N SER A 40 29.03 61.50 -15.11
CA SER A 40 28.93 60.89 -16.45
C SER A 40 29.62 59.52 -16.50
N THR A 41 30.77 59.40 -15.83
CA THR A 41 31.48 58.12 -15.71
C THR A 41 30.63 57.10 -14.95
N LEU A 42 29.99 57.50 -13.83
CA LEU A 42 29.08 56.65 -13.08
C LEU A 42 27.85 56.26 -13.89
N THR A 43 27.23 57.16 -14.64
CA THR A 43 26.08 56.84 -15.50
C THR A 43 26.41 55.80 -16.56
N ARG A 44 27.59 55.91 -17.20
CA ARG A 44 28.04 54.88 -18.12
C ARG A 44 28.24 53.52 -17.43
N LEU A 45 28.78 53.51 -16.21
CA LEU A 45 28.93 52.29 -15.42
C LEU A 45 27.56 51.73 -14.98
N SER A 46 26.61 52.58 -14.59
CA SER A 46 25.23 52.20 -14.28
C SER A 46 24.59 51.48 -15.46
N SER A 47 24.73 51.98 -16.69
CA SER A 47 24.17 51.29 -17.87
C SER A 47 24.70 49.85 -18.02
N HIS A 48 26.01 49.64 -17.81
CA HIS A 48 26.60 48.30 -17.85
C HIS A 48 26.09 47.43 -16.70
N VAL A 49 26.06 47.97 -15.48
CA VAL A 49 25.58 47.25 -14.29
C VAL A 49 24.11 46.85 -14.46
N SER A 50 23.28 47.71 -15.04
CA SER A 50 21.87 47.44 -15.33
C SER A 50 21.68 46.27 -16.29
N VAL A 51 22.47 46.20 -17.37
CA VAL A 51 22.44 45.04 -18.28
C VAL A 51 22.84 43.76 -17.55
N ASP A 52 23.88 43.82 -16.70
CA ASP A 52 24.28 42.67 -15.89
C ASP A 52 23.16 42.23 -14.93
N ILE A 53 22.49 43.17 -14.26
CA ILE A 53 21.38 42.87 -13.34
C ILE A 53 20.24 42.18 -14.09
N LEU A 54 19.84 42.70 -15.26
CA LEU A 54 18.80 42.08 -16.09
C LEU A 54 19.16 40.66 -16.52
N ALA A 55 20.43 40.44 -16.92
CA ALA A 55 20.91 39.11 -17.28
C ALA A 55 20.91 38.15 -16.08
N LEU A 56 21.30 38.63 -14.89
CA LEU A 56 21.28 37.85 -13.66
C LEU A 56 19.86 37.51 -13.20
N ASP A 57 18.93 38.47 -13.25
CA ASP A 57 17.52 38.26 -12.92
C ASP A 57 16.88 37.24 -13.86
N ALA A 58 17.05 37.41 -15.18
CA ALA A 58 16.54 36.46 -16.17
C ALA A 58 17.08 35.04 -15.93
N LYS A 59 18.38 34.91 -15.64
CA LYS A 59 19.00 33.63 -15.33
C LYS A 59 18.43 33.01 -14.05
N LEU A 60 18.28 33.79 -12.98
CA LEU A 60 17.74 33.32 -11.70
C LEU A 60 16.28 32.88 -11.84
N ARG A 61 15.44 33.67 -12.54
CA ARG A 61 14.04 33.31 -12.83
C ARG A 61 13.95 32.00 -13.61
N TRP A 62 14.75 31.86 -14.67
CA TRP A 62 14.78 30.63 -15.46
C TRP A 62 15.19 29.41 -14.64
N LEU A 63 16.20 29.57 -13.78
CA LEU A 63 16.67 28.52 -12.87
C LEU A 63 15.60 28.11 -11.85
N VAL A 64 14.95 29.07 -11.19
CA VAL A 64 13.86 28.79 -10.24
C VAL A 64 12.70 28.08 -10.93
N GLN A 65 12.30 28.53 -12.11
CA GLN A 65 11.25 27.88 -12.89
C GLN A 65 11.62 26.44 -13.27
N SER A 66 12.87 26.22 -13.69
CA SER A 66 13.37 24.88 -14.01
C SER A 66 13.31 23.95 -12.80
N VAL A 67 13.70 24.43 -11.62
CA VAL A 67 13.58 23.65 -10.37
C VAL A 67 12.13 23.32 -10.06
N LEU A 68 11.20 24.28 -10.18
CA LEU A 68 9.78 24.03 -9.96
C LEU A 68 9.23 22.95 -10.91
N GLU A 69 9.66 22.93 -12.16
CA GLU A 69 9.28 21.90 -13.12
C GLU A 69 9.83 20.52 -12.74
N GLN A 70 11.09 20.44 -12.28
CA GLN A 70 11.67 19.19 -11.77
C GLN A 70 10.93 18.69 -10.52
N LEU A 71 10.61 19.58 -9.58
CA LEU A 71 9.83 19.23 -8.38
C LEU A 71 8.42 18.76 -8.72
N LYS A 72 7.80 19.31 -9.77
CA LYS A 72 6.51 18.82 -10.29
C LYS A 72 6.63 17.41 -10.87
N ALA A 73 7.71 17.12 -11.59
CA ALA A 73 7.98 15.77 -12.09
C ALA A 73 8.19 14.78 -10.93
N ALA A 74 9.01 15.14 -9.95
CA ALA A 74 9.22 14.37 -8.72
C ALA A 74 7.90 14.12 -7.96
N GLY A 75 7.05 15.14 -7.83
CA GLY A 75 5.72 14.99 -7.22
C GLY A 75 4.79 14.06 -8.00
N SER A 76 4.97 13.95 -9.33
CA SER A 76 4.22 12.98 -10.14
C SER A 76 4.71 11.55 -9.91
N ILE A 77 6.02 11.36 -9.68
CA ILE A 77 6.61 10.06 -9.32
C ILE A 77 6.09 9.61 -7.95
N ALA A 78 6.09 10.49 -6.94
CA ALA A 78 5.57 10.18 -5.61
C ALA A 78 4.09 9.71 -5.67
N LYS A 79 3.25 10.40 -6.45
CA LYS A 79 1.86 9.99 -6.69
C LYS A 79 1.74 8.65 -7.41
N SER A 80 2.63 8.35 -8.35
CA SER A 80 2.64 7.05 -9.04
C SER A 80 2.99 5.91 -8.08
N ILE A 81 3.92 6.13 -7.15
CA ILE A 81 4.28 5.15 -6.11
C ILE A 81 3.07 4.90 -5.20
N GLU A 82 2.42 5.97 -4.72
CA GLU A 82 1.22 5.89 -3.89
C GLU A 82 0.09 5.10 -4.58
N PHE A 83 -0.18 5.41 -5.86
CA PHE A 83 -1.21 4.70 -6.63
C PHE A 83 -0.92 3.20 -6.79
N GLU A 84 0.33 2.81 -7.09
CA GLU A 84 0.69 1.40 -7.17
C GLU A 84 0.58 0.70 -5.81
N GLN A 85 0.92 1.38 -4.71
CA GLN A 85 0.75 0.83 -3.36
C GLN A 85 -0.73 0.59 -3.04
N GLU A 86 -1.60 1.57 -3.29
CA GLU A 86 -3.05 1.42 -3.08
C GLU A 86 -3.61 0.23 -3.86
N LYS A 87 -3.16 0.04 -5.10
CA LYS A 87 -3.52 -1.09 -5.94
C LYS A 87 -3.07 -2.43 -5.33
N LEU A 88 -1.83 -2.54 -4.85
CA LEU A 88 -1.34 -3.76 -4.20
C LEU A 88 -2.13 -4.08 -2.92
N TYR A 89 -2.42 -3.07 -2.09
CA TYR A 89 -3.27 -3.23 -0.91
C TYR A 89 -4.70 -3.68 -1.26
N SER A 90 -5.28 -3.16 -2.34
CA SER A 90 -6.61 -3.59 -2.81
C SER A 90 -6.61 -5.08 -3.18
N VAL A 91 -5.59 -5.55 -3.90
CA VAL A 91 -5.46 -6.96 -4.30
C VAL A 91 -5.28 -7.85 -3.06
N ALA A 92 -4.43 -7.46 -2.11
CA ALA A 92 -4.26 -8.19 -0.86
C ALA A 92 -5.57 -8.30 -0.07
N LYS A 93 -6.37 -7.23 -0.03
CA LYS A 93 -7.68 -7.20 0.62
C LYS A 93 -8.72 -8.10 -0.07
N GLU A 94 -8.70 -8.14 -1.40
CA GLU A 94 -9.55 -9.06 -2.17
C GLU A 94 -9.19 -10.52 -1.89
N TRP A 95 -7.88 -10.82 -1.82
CA TRP A 95 -7.39 -12.13 -1.42
C TRP A 95 -7.82 -12.48 0.02
N ASP A 96 -7.71 -11.56 0.98
CA ASP A 96 -8.15 -11.77 2.37
C ASP A 96 -9.65 -12.12 2.47
N ARG A 97 -10.47 -11.51 1.60
CA ARG A 97 -11.89 -11.83 1.49
C ARG A 97 -12.11 -13.24 0.94
N ALA A 98 -11.37 -13.63 -0.09
CA ALA A 98 -11.45 -14.97 -0.68
C ALA A 98 -11.01 -16.03 0.34
N ARG A 99 -9.89 -15.82 1.02
CA ARG A 99 -9.42 -16.66 2.14
C ARG A 99 -10.50 -16.84 3.20
N SER A 100 -11.04 -15.73 3.70
CA SER A 100 -12.08 -15.76 4.74
C SER A 100 -13.32 -16.56 4.32
N GLN A 101 -13.67 -16.54 3.04
CA GLN A 101 -14.78 -17.32 2.50
C GLN A 101 -14.45 -18.82 2.47
N ARG A 102 -13.28 -19.20 1.98
CA ARG A 102 -12.85 -20.61 1.87
C ARG A 102 -12.67 -21.25 3.23
N THR A 103 -12.00 -20.58 4.18
CA THR A 103 -11.83 -21.08 5.55
C THR A 103 -13.18 -21.32 6.22
N ARG A 104 -14.14 -20.39 6.09
CA ARG A 104 -15.51 -20.60 6.62
C ARG A 104 -16.23 -21.76 5.95
N SER A 105 -16.04 -21.97 4.65
CA SER A 105 -16.65 -23.09 3.94
C SER A 105 -16.10 -24.42 4.46
N LEU A 106 -14.78 -24.50 4.62
CA LEU A 106 -14.10 -25.65 5.20
C LEU A 106 -14.58 -25.91 6.65
N ASP A 107 -14.67 -24.88 7.49
CA ASP A 107 -15.18 -25.00 8.87
C ASP A 107 -16.60 -25.57 8.90
N ILE A 108 -17.48 -25.09 8.01
CA ILE A 108 -18.86 -25.61 7.88
C ILE A 108 -18.85 -27.09 7.49
N VAL A 109 -17.97 -27.51 6.56
CA VAL A 109 -17.85 -28.92 6.16
C VAL A 109 -17.32 -29.78 7.31
N LEU A 110 -16.30 -29.31 8.05
CA LEU A 110 -15.75 -30.00 9.21
C LEU A 110 -16.76 -30.10 10.35
N GLU A 111 -17.55 -29.06 10.61
CA GLU A 111 -18.66 -29.10 11.57
C GLU A 111 -19.72 -30.13 11.14
N GLN A 112 -20.06 -30.17 9.84
CA GLN A 112 -20.98 -31.17 9.30
C GLN A 112 -20.45 -32.60 9.45
N LEU A 113 -19.14 -32.83 9.35
CA LEU A 113 -18.51 -34.11 9.63
C LEU A 113 -18.51 -34.46 11.12
N GLY A 114 -18.34 -33.45 11.99
CA GLY A 114 -18.46 -33.61 13.44
C GLY A 114 -19.88 -33.98 13.89
N ASN A 115 -20.89 -33.59 13.13
CA ASN A 115 -22.28 -33.94 13.41
C ASN A 115 -22.70 -35.33 12.88
N GLN A 116 -21.82 -36.04 12.16
CA GLN A 116 -22.10 -37.38 11.63
C GLN A 116 -21.47 -38.46 12.49
N SER A 117 -22.30 -39.16 13.26
CA SER A 117 -21.87 -40.27 14.11
C SER A 117 -21.54 -41.53 13.30
N VAL A 118 -20.52 -42.25 13.76
CA VAL A 118 -20.01 -43.50 13.17
C VAL A 118 -20.28 -44.65 14.13
N PRO A 119 -21.12 -45.62 13.75
CA PRO A 119 -21.41 -46.78 14.58
C PRO A 119 -20.15 -47.53 15.03
N PRO A 120 -20.06 -47.95 16.30
CA PRO A 120 -18.98 -48.78 16.81
C PRO A 120 -18.73 -50.05 16.01
N SER A 121 -19.77 -50.63 15.40
CA SER A 121 -19.68 -51.81 14.55
C SER A 121 -18.77 -51.60 13.34
N LEU A 122 -18.57 -50.37 12.86
CA LEU A 122 -17.72 -50.09 11.71
C LEU A 122 -16.24 -50.00 12.06
N HIS A 123 -15.89 -49.53 13.26
CA HIS A 123 -14.51 -49.19 13.61
C HIS A 123 -13.94 -49.99 14.79
N LYS A 124 -14.77 -50.68 15.59
CA LYS A 124 -14.30 -51.67 16.56
C LYS A 124 -14.20 -53.01 15.82
N THR A 125 -13.01 -53.32 15.31
CA THR A 125 -12.73 -54.67 14.78
C THR A 125 -12.94 -55.68 15.91
N VAL A 126 -13.78 -56.70 15.66
CA VAL A 126 -13.74 -57.94 16.43
C VAL A 126 -12.29 -58.43 16.36
N ALA A 127 -11.69 -58.73 17.50
CA ALA A 127 -10.27 -59.11 17.60
C ALA A 127 -9.97 -60.28 16.65
N GLY A 128 -9.39 -59.99 15.47
CA GLY A 128 -9.02 -60.99 14.47
C GLY A 128 -9.26 -60.63 13.00
N SER A 129 -10.11 -59.65 12.67
CA SER A 129 -10.46 -59.33 11.27
C SER A 129 -10.21 -57.85 10.95
N SER A 130 -9.02 -57.54 10.45
CA SER A 130 -8.70 -56.22 9.86
C SER A 130 -8.82 -56.31 8.34
N VAL A 131 -9.97 -55.89 7.81
CA VAL A 131 -10.27 -55.87 6.36
C VAL A 131 -9.70 -54.63 5.67
N PHE A 132 -9.43 -53.56 6.41
CA PHE A 132 -8.72 -52.39 5.89
C PHE A 132 -7.30 -52.40 6.44
N GLY A 133 -6.35 -52.77 5.58
CA GLY A 133 -4.94 -52.93 5.93
C GLY A 133 -4.41 -51.75 6.73
N SER A 134 -3.98 -52.01 7.95
CA SER A 134 -3.24 -51.04 8.74
C SER A 134 -1.93 -50.73 8.01
N PRO A 135 -1.55 -49.45 7.82
CA PRO A 135 -0.22 -49.12 7.33
C PRO A 135 0.78 -49.63 8.35
N ALA A 136 1.77 -50.40 7.89
CA ALA A 136 2.78 -51.04 8.73
C ALA A 136 3.61 -49.97 9.47
N SER A 137 3.24 -49.67 10.72
CA SER A 137 4.09 -48.92 11.63
C SER A 137 5.03 -49.90 12.32
N ASN A 138 6.24 -49.96 11.79
CA ASN A 138 7.33 -50.78 12.30
C ASN A 138 7.94 -50.09 13.52
N ALA A 139 7.53 -50.47 14.73
CA ALA A 139 8.25 -50.15 15.95
C ALA A 139 7.94 -51.19 17.03
N GLY A 140 8.86 -52.14 17.19
CA GLY A 140 8.78 -53.16 18.22
C GLY A 140 8.85 -52.58 19.63
N LYS A 141 8.01 -53.11 20.52
CA LYS A 141 8.41 -53.44 21.89
C LYS A 141 7.45 -54.44 22.50
N GLU A 142 8.02 -55.56 22.90
CA GLU A 142 7.42 -56.69 23.58
C GLU A 142 7.13 -56.42 25.07
N LEU A 143 5.97 -56.94 25.51
CA LEU A 143 5.60 -57.49 26.83
C LEU A 143 5.36 -56.54 28.05
N PRO A 144 4.65 -56.99 29.13
CA PRO A 144 4.04 -58.31 29.38
C PRO A 144 2.55 -58.33 29.82
N VAL A 145 2.00 -59.52 29.63
CA VAL A 145 0.80 -60.15 30.20
C VAL A 145 0.72 -60.01 31.73
N VAL A 146 -0.46 -59.66 32.25
CA VAL A 146 -0.89 -60.03 33.61
C VAL A 146 -2.33 -60.53 33.55
N SER A 147 -2.51 -61.79 33.94
CA SER A 147 -3.80 -62.45 34.10
C SER A 147 -4.29 -62.40 35.55
N ALA A 148 -5.61 -62.53 35.67
CA ALA A 148 -6.37 -63.14 36.77
C ALA A 148 -6.76 -62.28 37.99
N GLY A 149 -8.08 -62.21 38.17
CA GLY A 149 -8.77 -61.83 39.41
C GLY A 149 -10.23 -62.28 39.35
N LEU A 150 -10.46 -63.57 39.60
CA LEU A 150 -11.77 -64.19 39.85
C LEU A 150 -12.37 -63.71 41.18
N ASN A 151 -13.70 -63.55 41.22
CA ASN A 151 -14.67 -63.72 42.34
C ASN A 151 -15.87 -62.78 42.08
N GLY A 152 -17.16 -63.10 42.19
CA GLY A 152 -17.88 -64.30 42.60
C GLY A 152 -19.39 -63.96 42.65
N ARG A 153 -20.24 -64.92 42.23
CA ARG A 153 -21.67 -65.15 42.52
C ARG A 153 -22.53 -64.06 43.22
N SER A 154 -23.71 -63.78 42.64
CA SER A 154 -25.00 -64.04 43.33
C SER A 154 -26.18 -64.08 42.34
N LEU A 155 -27.16 -64.93 42.68
CA LEU A 155 -28.41 -65.27 42.00
C LEU A 155 -29.57 -64.38 42.45
N HIS A 156 -30.62 -64.36 41.60
CA HIS A 156 -32.01 -63.93 41.80
C HIS A 156 -32.28 -62.42 41.92
N ASP A 157 -33.04 -61.86 40.98
CA ASP A 157 -34.49 -61.67 41.19
C ASP A 157 -35.20 -61.30 39.87
N THR A 158 -36.39 -61.87 39.71
CA THR A 158 -37.38 -61.59 38.67
C THR A 158 -38.12 -60.28 38.98
N SER A 159 -38.27 -59.37 38.02
CA SER A 159 -39.50 -58.57 37.82
C SER A 159 -39.42 -57.62 36.61
N ARG A 160 -40.34 -57.84 35.67
CA ARG A 160 -40.96 -56.87 34.74
C ARG A 160 -41.03 -55.45 35.30
N VAL A 161 -40.56 -54.46 34.52
CA VAL A 161 -41.25 -53.17 34.30
C VAL A 161 -40.90 -52.68 32.88
N ASP A 162 -41.93 -52.47 32.07
CA ASP A 162 -41.86 -51.75 30.79
C ASP A 162 -41.30 -50.34 31.01
N GLN A 163 -40.16 -50.04 30.40
CA GLN A 163 -39.59 -48.69 30.32
C GLN A 163 -39.18 -48.39 28.87
N PRO A 164 -39.26 -47.11 28.45
CA PRO A 164 -39.22 -46.72 27.05
C PRO A 164 -37.81 -46.96 26.48
N LYS A 165 -37.71 -47.84 25.49
CA LYS A 165 -36.46 -48.24 24.83
C LYS A 165 -35.71 -47.07 24.16
N ASN A 166 -36.32 -45.91 24.01
CA ASN A 166 -35.73 -44.77 23.29
C ASN A 166 -34.72 -43.96 24.11
N ALA A 167 -34.73 -44.02 25.46
CA ALA A 167 -33.82 -43.20 26.27
C ALA A 167 -32.41 -43.79 26.45
N VAL A 168 -32.24 -45.11 26.22
CA VAL A 168 -30.95 -45.79 26.38
C VAL A 168 -30.12 -45.70 25.09
N ALA A 169 -30.75 -45.83 23.91
CA ALA A 169 -30.08 -45.68 22.62
C ALA A 169 -29.49 -44.27 22.42
N ASP A 170 -30.19 -43.23 22.87
CA ASP A 170 -29.73 -41.83 22.79
C ASP A 170 -28.52 -41.52 23.69
N GLN A 171 -28.36 -42.22 24.81
CA GLN A 171 -27.16 -42.09 25.66
C GLN A 171 -25.96 -42.80 25.04
N ASP A 172 -26.17 -43.90 24.33
CA ASP A 172 -25.11 -44.64 23.64
C ASP A 172 -24.56 -43.86 22.43
N ARG A 173 -25.41 -43.17 21.66
CA ARG A 173 -24.99 -42.37 20.49
C ARG A 173 -24.03 -41.22 20.83
N ARG A 174 -24.13 -40.64 22.03
CA ARG A 174 -23.21 -39.58 22.49
C ARG A 174 -21.77 -40.06 22.66
N THR A 175 -21.56 -41.39 22.76
CA THR A 175 -20.23 -42.00 22.88
C THR A 175 -19.66 -42.43 21.53
N TRP A 176 -20.42 -42.29 20.45
CA TRP A 176 -19.98 -42.70 19.13
C TRP A 176 -18.95 -41.69 18.60
N LYS A 177 -17.93 -42.23 17.96
CA LYS A 177 -16.99 -41.41 17.19
C LYS A 177 -17.73 -40.73 16.06
N THR A 178 -17.27 -39.55 15.66
CA THR A 178 -17.80 -38.79 14.53
C THR A 178 -16.92 -39.04 13.30
N LEU A 179 -17.38 -38.68 12.10
CA LEU A 179 -16.52 -38.77 10.90
C LEU A 179 -15.27 -37.90 11.02
N ARG A 180 -15.38 -36.80 11.77
CA ARG A 180 -14.29 -35.87 12.04
C ARG A 180 -13.15 -36.52 12.85
N ASP A 181 -13.46 -37.47 13.72
CA ASP A 181 -12.44 -38.19 14.53
C ASP A 181 -11.50 -39.08 13.69
N PHE A 182 -11.83 -39.30 12.41
CA PHE A 182 -11.02 -40.08 11.47
C PHE A 182 -10.20 -39.19 10.51
N ILE A 183 -10.26 -37.87 10.68
CA ILE A 183 -9.57 -36.88 9.87
C ILE A 183 -8.28 -36.46 10.57
N ASP A 184 -7.22 -36.20 9.80
CA ASP A 184 -5.99 -35.61 10.32
C ASP A 184 -6.14 -34.09 10.49
N GLU A 185 -6.76 -33.66 11.60
CA GLU A 185 -6.96 -32.25 11.92
C GLU A 185 -5.65 -31.46 12.00
N ARG A 186 -4.56 -32.12 12.43
CA ARG A 186 -3.25 -31.51 12.53
C ARG A 186 -2.74 -31.06 11.16
N SER A 187 -2.97 -31.86 10.12
CA SER A 187 -2.58 -31.48 8.75
C SER A 187 -3.32 -30.24 8.24
N ILE A 188 -4.57 -30.04 8.67
CA ILE A 188 -5.40 -28.88 8.33
C ILE A 188 -4.89 -27.63 9.05
N GLU A 189 -4.65 -27.76 10.36
CA GLU A 189 -4.08 -26.68 11.17
C GLU A 189 -2.73 -26.22 10.63
N GLU A 190 -1.84 -27.17 10.31
CA GLU A 190 -0.52 -26.87 9.70
C GLU A 190 -0.66 -26.19 8.32
N ALA A 191 -1.72 -26.48 7.55
CA ALA A 191 -1.97 -25.81 6.28
C ALA A 191 -2.47 -24.37 6.47
N LEU A 192 -3.36 -24.14 7.43
CA LEU A 192 -3.87 -22.81 7.77
C LEU A 192 -2.77 -21.92 8.39
N GLU A 193 -1.91 -22.49 9.24
CA GLU A 193 -0.76 -21.79 9.83
C GLU A 193 0.20 -21.32 8.75
N ARG A 194 0.54 -22.18 7.77
CA ARG A 194 1.37 -21.81 6.62
C ARG A 194 0.79 -20.63 5.82
N VAL A 195 -0.52 -20.62 5.60
CA VAL A 195 -1.20 -19.50 4.92
C VAL A 195 -1.08 -18.21 5.71
N GLU A 196 -1.18 -18.27 7.05
CA GLU A 196 -1.02 -17.09 7.91
C GLU A 196 0.44 -16.58 7.90
N GLU A 197 1.43 -17.48 7.99
CA GLU A 197 2.84 -17.12 7.90
C GLU A 197 3.18 -16.43 6.58
N GLU A 198 2.74 -16.98 5.44
CA GLU A 198 2.92 -16.38 4.12
C GLU A 198 2.18 -15.03 3.99
N ARG A 199 1.02 -14.90 4.64
CA ARG A 199 0.24 -13.65 4.67
C ARG A 199 0.93 -12.56 5.50
N LEU A 200 1.57 -12.91 6.62
CA LEU A 200 2.38 -11.98 7.41
C LEU A 200 3.58 -11.48 6.61
N ARG A 201 4.23 -12.36 5.84
CA ARG A 201 5.32 -11.96 4.93
C ARG A 201 4.84 -11.00 3.85
N LEU A 202 3.61 -11.17 3.36
CA LEU A 202 3.00 -10.22 2.42
C LEU A 202 2.79 -8.84 3.07
N ASP A 203 2.29 -8.78 4.32
CA ASP A 203 2.16 -7.52 5.06
C ASP A 203 3.50 -6.83 5.27
N ASP A 204 4.52 -7.59 5.69
CA ASP A 204 5.88 -7.07 5.85
C ASP A 204 6.41 -6.47 4.54
N SER A 205 6.16 -7.14 3.41
CA SER A 205 6.57 -6.65 2.09
C SER A 205 5.83 -5.37 1.67
N LEU A 206 4.53 -5.26 1.97
CA LEU A 206 3.75 -4.06 1.70
C LEU A 206 4.17 -2.88 2.59
N ALA A 207 4.51 -3.15 3.85
CA ALA A 207 4.93 -2.14 4.81
C ALA A 207 6.26 -1.48 4.44
N LYS A 208 7.19 -2.21 3.78
CA LYS A 208 8.52 -1.69 3.40
C LYS A 208 8.46 -0.37 2.62
N THR A 209 7.43 -0.17 1.81
CA THR A 209 7.36 0.96 0.87
C THR A 209 6.39 2.07 1.32
N TYR A 210 5.61 1.84 2.37
CA TYR A 210 4.49 2.70 2.78
C TYR A 210 4.91 4.18 2.97
N ASP A 211 6.10 4.42 3.52
CA ASP A 211 6.58 5.77 3.84
C ASP A 211 7.25 6.49 2.65
N PHE A 212 7.37 5.86 1.48
CA PHE A 212 8.13 6.45 0.35
C PHE A 212 7.46 7.71 -0.21
N SER A 213 6.16 7.65 -0.54
CA SER A 213 5.43 8.81 -1.05
C SER A 213 5.47 10.01 -0.09
N PRO A 214 5.13 9.87 1.22
CA PRO A 214 5.20 10.99 2.15
C PRO A 214 6.62 11.50 2.39
N ALA A 215 7.64 10.62 2.41
CA ALA A 215 9.03 11.04 2.54
C ALA A 215 9.50 11.88 1.33
N LEU A 216 9.14 11.47 0.10
CA LEU A 216 9.41 12.27 -1.11
C LEU A 216 8.65 13.59 -1.09
N GLY A 217 7.39 13.57 -0.67
CA GLY A 217 6.58 14.78 -0.51
C GLY A 217 7.22 15.80 0.44
N ALA A 218 7.75 15.33 1.58
CA ALA A 218 8.45 16.18 2.54
C ALA A 218 9.73 16.79 1.97
N GLN A 219 10.55 16.01 1.25
CA GLN A 219 11.76 16.52 0.60
C GLN A 219 11.43 17.54 -0.51
N ILE A 220 10.39 17.28 -1.31
CA ILE A 220 9.92 18.22 -2.33
C ILE A 220 9.51 19.55 -1.70
N LEU A 221 8.76 19.52 -0.60
CA LEU A 221 8.36 20.73 0.13
C LEU A 221 9.56 21.46 0.71
N GLU A 222 10.52 20.75 1.31
CA GLU A 222 11.75 21.36 1.84
C GLU A 222 12.55 22.09 0.76
N ILE A 223 12.63 21.53 -0.45
CA ILE A 223 13.29 22.18 -1.59
C ILE A 223 12.46 23.38 -2.06
N GLN A 224 11.14 23.27 -2.15
CA GLN A 224 10.27 24.40 -2.51
C GLN A 224 10.40 25.58 -1.55
N GLU A 225 10.44 25.33 -0.24
CA GLU A 225 10.62 26.35 0.78
C GLU A 225 12.00 27.01 0.74
N SER A 226 13.02 26.30 0.22
CA SER A 226 14.37 26.84 0.04
C SER A 226 14.55 27.71 -1.21
N LEU A 227 13.54 27.77 -2.10
CA LEU A 227 13.62 28.58 -3.32
C LEU A 227 13.59 30.08 -2.98
N PRO A 228 14.41 30.90 -3.68
CA PRO A 228 14.36 32.34 -3.47
C PRO A 228 12.99 32.87 -3.89
N HIS A 229 12.40 33.71 -3.02
CA HIS A 229 11.17 34.42 -3.35
C HIS A 229 11.47 35.47 -4.41
N LEU A 230 11.08 35.17 -5.65
CA LEU A 230 11.15 36.12 -6.74
C LEU A 230 10.03 37.16 -6.53
N SER A 231 10.40 38.42 -6.40
CA SER A 231 9.44 39.53 -6.32
C SER A 231 8.50 39.50 -7.53
N SER A 232 7.22 39.79 -7.29
CA SER A 232 6.22 39.95 -8.35
C SER A 232 6.51 41.18 -9.23
N GLU A 233 7.17 42.18 -8.66
CA GLU A 233 7.62 43.37 -9.38
C GLU A 233 8.78 43.04 -10.33
N SER A 234 8.74 43.62 -11.53
CA SER A 234 9.76 43.37 -12.55
C SER A 234 11.02 44.17 -12.24
N VAL A 235 12.16 43.49 -12.18
CA VAL A 235 13.48 44.14 -12.01
C VAL A 235 13.75 45.14 -13.15
N LEU A 236 13.15 44.90 -14.32
CA LEU A 236 13.19 45.81 -15.45
C LEU A 236 12.53 47.17 -15.16
N THR A 237 11.38 47.18 -14.48
CA THR A 237 10.70 48.42 -14.08
C THR A 237 11.56 49.22 -13.11
N PHE A 238 12.11 48.54 -12.10
CA PHE A 238 13.00 49.14 -11.11
C PHE A 238 14.24 49.77 -11.75
N ILE A 239 14.94 49.03 -12.61
CA ILE A 239 16.13 49.53 -13.32
C ILE A 239 15.77 50.71 -14.23
N HIS A 240 14.66 50.63 -14.97
CA HIS A 240 14.23 51.72 -15.84
C HIS A 240 13.97 53.00 -15.05
N GLN A 241 13.36 52.89 -13.87
CA GLN A 241 13.13 54.03 -12.99
C GLN A 241 14.45 54.67 -12.54
N LEU A 242 15.41 53.86 -12.07
CA LEU A 242 16.71 54.35 -11.63
C LEU A 242 17.52 55.02 -12.75
N ILE A 243 17.53 54.44 -13.95
CA ILE A 243 18.23 55.02 -15.10
C ILE A 243 17.56 56.34 -15.52
N THR A 244 16.22 56.38 -15.56
CA THR A 244 15.49 57.61 -15.91
C THR A 244 15.79 58.74 -14.91
N GLU A 245 15.77 58.44 -13.60
CA GLU A 245 16.11 59.41 -12.56
C GLU A 245 17.57 59.86 -12.68
N GLN A 246 18.49 58.95 -12.99
CA GLN A 246 19.89 59.27 -13.22
C GLN A 246 20.10 60.16 -14.46
N ASP A 247 19.41 59.88 -15.56
CA ASP A 247 19.49 60.68 -16.80
C ASP A 247 18.93 62.10 -16.58
N ASP A 248 17.87 62.24 -15.80
CA ASP A 248 17.29 63.54 -15.44
C ASP A 248 18.26 64.37 -14.58
N LEU A 249 18.92 63.75 -13.59
CA LEU A 249 19.94 64.39 -12.77
C LEU A 249 21.15 64.84 -13.60
N VAL A 250 21.68 63.97 -14.47
CA VAL A 250 22.83 64.31 -15.32
C VAL A 250 22.48 65.41 -16.33
N ARG A 251 21.24 65.43 -16.84
CA ARG A 251 20.77 66.52 -17.70
C ARG A 251 20.74 67.85 -16.96
N SER A 252 20.21 67.87 -15.74
CA SER A 252 20.23 69.07 -14.87
C SER A 252 21.66 69.55 -14.62
N MET A 253 22.58 68.65 -14.28
CA MET A 253 23.98 68.98 -14.06
C MET A 253 24.68 69.56 -15.30
N ALA A 254 24.32 69.06 -16.50
CA ALA A 254 24.86 69.58 -17.75
C ALA A 254 24.34 71.00 -18.05
N GLU A 255 23.06 71.27 -17.79
CA GLU A 255 22.46 72.60 -17.91
C GLU A 255 23.13 73.61 -16.96
N ASP A 256 23.35 73.21 -15.70
CA ASP A 256 24.03 74.02 -14.69
C ASP A 256 25.50 74.30 -15.07
N LEU A 257 26.22 73.28 -15.57
CA LEU A 257 27.60 73.41 -16.03
C LEU A 257 27.70 74.32 -17.27
N GLU A 258 26.76 74.23 -18.20
CA GLU A 258 26.69 75.14 -19.35
C GLU A 258 26.44 76.59 -18.89
N GLY A 259 25.58 76.78 -17.88
CA GLY A 259 25.36 78.06 -17.21
C GLY A 259 26.65 78.65 -16.63
N ILE A 260 27.39 77.86 -15.85
CA ILE A 260 28.68 78.26 -15.27
C ILE A 260 29.72 78.57 -16.36
N ALA A 261 29.79 77.77 -17.42
CA ALA A 261 30.72 77.97 -18.53
C ALA A 261 30.41 79.25 -19.31
N ARG A 262 29.12 79.55 -19.51
CA ARG A 262 28.64 80.80 -20.14
C ARG A 262 29.03 82.01 -19.30
N HIS A 263 28.78 81.98 -18.00
CA HIS A 263 29.18 83.04 -17.06
C HIS A 263 30.69 83.25 -17.04
N PHE A 264 31.48 82.17 -16.94
CA PHE A 264 32.94 82.28 -17.03
C PHE A 264 33.41 82.92 -18.35
N GLY A 265 32.75 82.58 -19.47
CA GLY A 265 32.98 83.21 -20.77
C GLY A 265 32.72 84.73 -20.73
N GLN A 266 31.59 85.14 -20.14
CA GLN A 266 31.23 86.56 -19.97
C GLN A 266 32.23 87.31 -19.09
N VAL A 267 32.64 86.75 -17.94
CA VAL A 267 33.64 87.35 -17.04
C VAL A 267 35.01 87.46 -17.72
N ARG A 268 35.42 86.42 -18.48
CA ARG A 268 36.66 86.42 -19.25
C ARG A 268 36.65 87.49 -20.35
N ASP A 269 35.54 87.63 -21.05
CA ASP A 269 35.43 88.60 -22.14
C ASP A 269 35.37 90.04 -21.58
N ALA A 270 34.72 90.25 -20.43
CA ALA A 270 34.80 91.49 -19.66
C ALA A 270 36.24 91.82 -19.24
N MET A 271 37.04 90.84 -18.80
CA MET A 271 38.46 91.07 -18.44
C MET A 271 39.27 91.59 -19.63
N LYS A 272 39.01 91.08 -20.83
CA LYS A 272 39.70 91.53 -22.04
C LYS A 272 39.32 92.95 -22.43
N VAL A 273 38.06 93.35 -22.19
CA VAL A 273 37.57 94.71 -22.45
C VAL A 273 38.27 95.71 -21.51
N GLU A 274 38.39 95.38 -20.21
CA GLU A 274 39.13 96.18 -19.24
C GLU A 274 40.64 96.28 -19.59
N GLU A 275 41.25 95.17 -20.02
CA GLU A 275 42.66 95.12 -20.43
C GLU A 275 42.95 95.94 -21.70
N ASN A 276 41.98 96.04 -22.61
CA ASN A 276 42.05 96.87 -23.82
C ASN A 276 41.80 98.37 -23.55
N GLY A 277 41.46 98.75 -22.32
CA GLY A 277 41.21 100.13 -21.91
C GLY A 277 39.80 100.66 -22.20
N ASP A 278 38.87 99.77 -22.59
CA ASP A 278 37.46 100.11 -22.81
C ASP A 278 36.68 100.07 -21.48
N VAL A 279 35.70 100.96 -21.32
CA VAL A 279 34.91 101.08 -20.08
C VAL A 279 33.77 100.06 -20.10
N ILE A 280 33.80 99.10 -19.18
CA ILE A 280 32.69 98.18 -18.95
C ILE A 280 31.52 98.97 -18.33
N ASN A 281 30.30 98.73 -18.83
CA ASN A 281 29.12 99.35 -18.25
C ASN A 281 28.97 98.93 -16.78
N SER A 282 28.65 99.88 -15.91
CA SER A 282 28.45 99.60 -14.48
C SER A 282 27.29 98.62 -14.24
N GLU A 283 26.30 98.58 -15.12
CA GLU A 283 25.19 97.62 -15.05
C GLU A 283 25.68 96.20 -15.34
N ASP A 284 26.51 96.01 -16.38
CA ASP A 284 27.09 94.70 -16.73
C ASP A 284 27.99 94.17 -15.60
N LEU A 285 28.78 95.05 -14.97
CA LEU A 285 29.62 94.69 -13.83
C LEU A 285 28.79 94.25 -12.61
N GLN A 286 27.64 94.89 -12.37
CA GLN A 286 26.71 94.51 -11.30
C GLN A 286 26.04 93.16 -11.60
N THR A 287 25.65 92.90 -12.85
CA THR A 287 25.11 91.60 -13.26
C THR A 287 26.15 90.49 -13.06
N LEU A 288 27.40 90.70 -13.47
CA LEU A 288 28.47 89.71 -13.26
C LEU A 288 28.77 89.45 -11.78
N ASP A 289 28.72 90.48 -10.94
CA ASP A 289 28.88 90.33 -9.48
C ASP A 289 27.71 89.56 -8.86
N GLN A 290 26.48 89.80 -9.34
CA GLN A 290 25.29 89.07 -8.90
C GLN A 290 25.33 87.59 -9.32
N ASP A 291 25.58 87.30 -10.59
CA ASP A 291 25.68 85.93 -11.11
C ASP A 291 26.82 85.16 -10.40
N THR A 292 27.91 85.85 -10.07
CA THR A 292 29.02 85.25 -9.31
C THR A 292 28.63 84.88 -7.87
N LYS A 293 27.70 85.60 -7.24
CA LYS A 293 27.16 85.22 -5.93
C LYS A 293 26.26 83.99 -6.03
N GLU A 294 25.50 83.88 -7.13
CA GLU A 294 24.59 82.76 -7.39
C GLU A 294 25.32 81.46 -7.74
N LEU A 295 26.55 81.53 -8.30
CA LEU A 295 27.40 80.36 -8.57
C LEU A 295 27.53 79.39 -7.40
N THR A 296 27.55 79.90 -6.16
CA THR A 296 27.69 79.02 -4.98
C THR A 296 26.47 78.12 -4.81
N ALA A 297 25.26 78.64 -5.09
CA ALA A 297 24.04 77.85 -5.05
C ALA A 297 24.04 76.79 -6.16
N VAL A 298 24.37 77.20 -7.40
CA VAL A 298 24.45 76.28 -8.55
C VAL A 298 25.47 75.16 -8.33
N ILE A 299 26.64 75.47 -7.75
CA ILE A 299 27.63 74.44 -7.39
C ILE A 299 27.06 73.46 -6.35
N ASN A 300 26.34 73.95 -5.35
CA ASN A 300 25.72 73.08 -4.35
C ASN A 300 24.67 72.15 -4.99
N ASP A 301 23.95 72.63 -6.00
CA ASP A 301 22.96 71.84 -6.75
C ASP A 301 23.64 70.76 -7.62
N ILE A 302 24.76 71.10 -8.28
CA ILE A 302 25.62 70.14 -8.99
C ILE A 302 26.16 69.08 -8.02
N ASP A 303 26.67 69.48 -6.85
CA ASP A 303 27.19 68.56 -5.82
C ASP A 303 26.08 67.64 -5.28
N SER A 304 24.89 68.19 -5.04
CA SER A 304 23.72 67.42 -4.60
C SER A 304 23.34 66.38 -5.65
N SER A 305 23.22 66.80 -6.90
CA SER A 305 22.91 65.92 -8.03
C SER A 305 23.97 64.83 -8.22
N GLY A 306 25.25 65.17 -8.10
CA GLY A 306 26.36 64.21 -8.15
C GLY A 306 26.27 63.13 -7.06
N ARG A 307 25.93 63.50 -5.82
CA ARG A 307 25.72 62.53 -4.72
C ARG A 307 24.50 61.65 -4.93
N MET A 308 23.44 62.20 -5.53
CA MET A 308 22.25 61.40 -5.88
C MET A 308 22.60 60.36 -6.95
N VAL A 309 23.39 60.74 -7.97
CA VAL A 309 23.91 59.81 -8.98
C VAL A 309 24.75 58.69 -8.36
N GLU A 310 25.61 59.00 -7.40
CA GLU A 310 26.36 58.00 -6.61
C GLU A 310 25.41 57.04 -5.87
N THR A 311 24.41 57.57 -5.19
CA THR A 311 23.43 56.78 -4.43
C THR A 311 22.66 55.81 -5.33
N LEU A 312 22.21 56.26 -6.50
CA LEU A 312 21.51 55.42 -7.49
C LEU A 312 22.44 54.30 -8.01
N TYR A 313 23.71 54.61 -8.26
CA TYR A 313 24.69 53.61 -8.67
C TYR A 313 24.95 52.56 -7.56
N GLU A 314 25.03 52.98 -6.30
CA GLU A 314 25.15 52.05 -5.16
C GLU A 314 23.93 51.13 -5.01
N GLN A 315 22.72 51.65 -5.25
CA GLN A 315 21.49 50.83 -5.27
C GLN A 315 21.52 49.75 -6.37
N LEU A 316 22.03 50.08 -7.56
CA LEU A 316 22.28 49.07 -8.60
C LEU A 316 23.32 48.03 -8.14
N GLY A 317 24.41 48.48 -7.50
CA GLY A 317 25.44 47.59 -6.96
C GLY A 317 24.91 46.59 -5.94
N THR A 318 24.10 47.05 -4.98
CA THR A 318 23.47 46.19 -3.96
C THR A 318 22.49 45.20 -4.57
N THR A 319 21.70 45.63 -5.56
CA THR A 319 20.78 44.75 -6.29
C THR A 319 21.52 43.65 -7.05
N LYS A 320 22.62 44.01 -7.74
CA LYS A 320 23.48 43.06 -8.44
C LYS A 320 24.07 42.01 -7.51
N GLU A 321 24.53 42.41 -6.33
CA GLU A 321 25.11 41.49 -5.35
C GLU A 321 24.05 40.57 -4.74
N SER A 322 22.85 41.09 -4.45
CA SER A 322 21.71 40.28 -4.01
C SER A 322 21.36 39.17 -5.01
N LEU A 323 21.28 39.50 -6.31
CA LEU A 323 21.02 38.50 -7.36
C LEU A 323 22.15 37.48 -7.49
N ARG A 324 23.41 37.90 -7.35
CA ARG A 324 24.55 36.97 -7.34
C ARG A 324 24.49 36.02 -6.15
N GLN A 325 24.15 36.51 -4.97
CA GLN A 325 23.95 35.66 -3.80
C GLN A 325 22.79 34.68 -4.03
N GLY A 326 21.71 35.11 -4.70
CA GLY A 326 20.62 34.23 -5.13
C GLY A 326 21.10 33.08 -6.02
N LEU A 327 21.98 33.36 -7.00
CA LEU A 327 22.59 32.31 -7.84
C LEU A 327 23.51 31.36 -7.05
N VAL A 328 24.26 31.88 -6.07
CA VAL A 328 25.09 31.03 -5.19
C VAL A 328 24.20 30.10 -4.36
N ASN A 329 23.13 30.62 -3.78
CA ASN A 329 22.16 29.81 -3.02
C ASN A 329 21.51 28.75 -3.91
N HIS A 330 21.22 29.09 -5.17
CA HIS A 330 20.65 28.15 -6.14
C HIS A 330 21.54 26.94 -6.39
N ARG A 331 22.87 27.07 -6.28
CA ARG A 331 23.79 25.92 -6.34
C ARG A 331 23.49 24.89 -5.25
N GLY A 332 23.18 25.35 -4.04
CA GLY A 332 22.74 24.47 -2.95
C GLY A 332 21.42 23.77 -3.25
N ILE A 333 20.49 24.46 -3.92
CA ILE A 333 19.20 23.89 -4.34
C ILE A 333 19.40 22.78 -5.37
N VAL A 334 20.29 22.98 -6.34
CA VAL A 334 20.63 21.93 -7.33
C VAL A 334 21.22 20.70 -6.64
N GLN A 335 22.08 20.88 -5.63
CA GLN A 335 22.59 19.76 -4.83
C GLN A 335 21.47 19.01 -4.09
N LYS A 336 20.48 19.73 -3.55
CA LYS A 336 19.30 19.08 -2.96
C LYS A 336 18.49 18.31 -4.00
N LEU A 337 18.37 18.81 -5.24
CA LEU A 337 17.72 18.08 -6.33
C LEU A 337 18.48 16.81 -6.72
N GLU A 338 19.81 16.85 -6.76
CA GLU A 338 20.63 15.65 -7.01
C GLU A 338 20.44 14.60 -5.90
N GLN A 339 20.33 15.04 -4.64
CA GLN A 339 20.00 14.17 -3.51
C GLN A 339 18.58 13.59 -3.62
N LEU A 340 17.61 14.41 -4.04
CA LEU A 340 16.25 13.96 -4.29
C LEU A 340 16.20 12.92 -5.42
N ASP A 341 16.94 13.14 -6.51
CA ASP A 341 17.05 12.20 -7.64
C ASP A 341 17.62 10.85 -7.20
N GLN A 342 18.72 10.86 -6.43
CA GLN A 342 19.30 9.64 -5.88
C GLN A 342 18.32 8.91 -4.95
N THR A 343 17.61 9.66 -4.10
CA THR A 343 16.62 9.10 -3.17
C THR A 343 15.45 8.49 -3.95
N MET A 344 14.89 9.21 -4.92
CA MET A 344 13.80 8.72 -5.77
C MET A 344 14.21 7.48 -6.56
N THR A 345 15.40 7.46 -7.14
CA THR A 345 15.91 6.31 -7.89
C THR A 345 16.03 5.08 -6.99
N THR A 346 16.51 5.26 -5.77
CA THR A 346 16.62 4.18 -4.78
C THR A 346 15.24 3.67 -4.36
N MET A 347 14.34 4.57 -3.96
CA MET A 347 12.97 4.23 -3.56
C MET A 347 12.17 3.58 -4.70
N LEU A 348 12.36 4.01 -5.95
CA LEU A 348 11.69 3.41 -7.09
C LEU A 348 12.20 1.98 -7.36
N GLY A 349 13.52 1.77 -7.23
CA GLY A 349 14.10 0.42 -7.32
C GLY A 349 13.58 -0.50 -6.22
N GLU A 350 13.52 -0.01 -4.98
CA GLU A 350 12.96 -0.73 -3.84
C GLU A 350 11.45 -1.00 -4.01
N GLN A 351 10.68 -0.03 -4.53
CA GLN A 351 9.26 -0.20 -4.84
C GLN A 351 9.04 -1.31 -5.89
N GLN A 352 9.85 -1.34 -6.95
CA GLN A 352 9.77 -2.38 -7.98
C GLN A 352 10.12 -3.75 -7.42
N ALA A 353 11.16 -3.84 -6.58
CA ALA A 353 11.54 -5.08 -5.93
C ALA A 353 10.44 -5.59 -4.97
N ALA A 354 9.89 -4.70 -4.14
CA ALA A 354 8.78 -5.03 -3.24
C ALA A 354 7.53 -5.44 -4.02
N GLN A 355 7.21 -4.77 -5.13
CA GLN A 355 6.09 -5.15 -5.99
C GLN A 355 6.27 -6.56 -6.58
N ALA A 356 7.48 -6.90 -7.04
CA ALA A 356 7.78 -8.24 -7.54
C ALA A 356 7.66 -9.30 -6.43
N GLU A 357 8.14 -8.99 -5.22
CA GLU A 357 8.00 -9.85 -4.03
C GLU A 357 6.52 -10.07 -3.68
N VAL A 358 5.71 -9.00 -3.65
CA VAL A 358 4.26 -9.07 -3.39
C VAL A 358 3.56 -9.96 -4.41
N TYR A 359 3.83 -9.81 -5.71
CA TYR A 359 3.20 -10.65 -6.73
C TYR A 359 3.60 -12.13 -6.60
N ALA A 360 4.86 -12.42 -6.28
CA ALA A 360 5.31 -13.79 -6.05
C ALA A 360 4.67 -14.42 -4.80
N LEU A 361 4.51 -13.64 -3.72
CA LEU A 361 3.81 -14.07 -2.51
C LEU A 361 2.32 -14.29 -2.79
N LEU A 362 1.66 -13.41 -3.53
CA LEU A 362 0.25 -13.59 -3.91
C LEU A 362 0.04 -14.83 -4.77
N ASP A 363 0.95 -15.15 -5.70
CA ASP A 363 0.91 -16.39 -6.48
C ASP A 363 0.98 -17.63 -5.58
N THR A 364 1.92 -17.62 -4.63
CA THR A 364 2.07 -18.69 -3.63
C THR A 364 0.81 -18.84 -2.78
N LEU A 365 0.29 -17.73 -2.28
CA LEU A 365 -0.92 -17.67 -1.46
C LEU A 365 -2.18 -18.11 -2.24
N ASN A 366 -2.25 -17.84 -3.54
CA ASN A 366 -3.31 -18.35 -4.41
C ASN A 366 -3.24 -19.87 -4.52
N SER A 367 -2.04 -20.44 -4.75
CA SER A 367 -1.87 -21.90 -4.74
C SER A 367 -2.28 -22.54 -3.41
N ARG A 368 -1.99 -21.90 -2.27
CA ARG A 368 -2.48 -22.38 -0.96
C ARG A 368 -3.99 -22.32 -0.82
N LEU A 369 -4.62 -21.30 -1.40
CA LEU A 369 -6.07 -21.19 -1.38
C LEU A 369 -6.73 -22.29 -2.22
N GLU A 370 -6.12 -22.66 -3.35
CA GLU A 370 -6.52 -23.82 -4.16
C GLU A 370 -6.37 -25.13 -3.36
N GLU A 371 -5.28 -25.32 -2.61
CA GLU A 371 -5.10 -26.48 -1.73
C GLU A 371 -6.24 -26.58 -0.67
N LEU A 372 -6.69 -25.45 -0.11
CA LEU A 372 -7.82 -25.43 0.83
C LEU A 372 -9.17 -25.76 0.15
N GLU A 373 -9.36 -25.34 -1.08
CA GLU A 373 -10.55 -25.67 -1.88
C GLU A 373 -10.59 -27.16 -2.26
N ASP A 374 -9.46 -27.74 -2.62
CA ASP A 374 -9.31 -29.17 -2.87
C ASP A 374 -9.60 -29.99 -1.61
N LEU A 375 -9.15 -29.49 -0.45
CA LEU A 375 -9.41 -30.11 0.85
C LEU A 375 -10.90 -30.06 1.21
N GLU A 376 -11.56 -28.91 1.03
CA GLU A 376 -13.01 -28.76 1.18
C GLU A 376 -13.75 -29.79 0.31
N THR A 377 -13.40 -29.85 -0.98
CA THR A 377 -14.01 -30.76 -1.96
C THR A 377 -13.81 -32.22 -1.56
N THR A 378 -12.60 -32.58 -1.12
CA THR A 378 -12.27 -33.92 -0.64
C THR A 378 -13.14 -34.32 0.55
N TYR A 379 -13.35 -33.42 1.51
CA TYR A 379 -14.20 -33.69 2.67
C TYR A 379 -15.69 -33.78 2.35
N VAL A 380 -16.17 -33.02 1.38
CA VAL A 380 -17.55 -33.19 0.84
C VAL A 380 -17.70 -34.57 0.20
N ILE A 381 -16.73 -35.01 -0.60
CA ILE A 381 -16.72 -36.34 -1.23
C ILE A 381 -16.62 -37.45 -0.19
N TYR A 382 -15.77 -37.27 0.83
CA TYR A 382 -15.62 -38.20 1.95
C TYR A 382 -16.97 -38.42 2.65
N ARG A 383 -17.67 -37.34 2.99
CA ARG A 383 -19.01 -37.41 3.60
C ARG A 383 -20.00 -38.17 2.75
N ARG A 384 -20.04 -37.87 1.45
CA ARG A 384 -20.93 -38.54 0.49
C ARG A 384 -20.59 -40.03 0.37
N SER A 385 -19.30 -40.37 0.39
CA SER A 385 -18.83 -41.75 0.29
C SER A 385 -19.20 -42.56 1.54
N TYR A 386 -19.11 -41.95 2.72
CA TYR A 386 -19.60 -42.56 3.96
C TYR A 386 -21.12 -42.85 3.91
N ALA A 387 -21.93 -41.90 3.45
CA ALA A 387 -23.37 -42.12 3.26
C ALA A 387 -23.66 -43.31 2.32
N ARG A 388 -22.91 -43.43 1.22
CA ARG A 388 -23.03 -44.58 0.29
C ARG A 388 -22.57 -45.90 0.93
N LEU A 389 -21.52 -45.87 1.75
CA LEU A 389 -21.05 -47.04 2.48
C LEU A 389 -22.14 -47.59 3.40
N LEU A 390 -22.85 -46.72 4.13
CA LEU A 390 -23.95 -47.13 5.00
C LEU A 390 -25.10 -47.78 4.21
N GLN A 391 -25.47 -47.21 3.05
CA GLN A 391 -26.47 -47.82 2.16
C GLN A 391 -26.04 -49.20 1.64
N GLU A 392 -24.75 -49.34 1.28
CA GLU A 392 -24.21 -50.60 0.77
C GLU A 392 -24.18 -51.68 1.84
N ILE A 393 -23.87 -51.34 3.10
CA ILE A 393 -23.93 -52.29 4.21
C ILE A 393 -25.38 -52.73 4.44
N ALA A 394 -26.33 -51.80 4.51
CA ALA A 394 -27.75 -52.15 4.64
C ALA A 394 -28.28 -53.00 3.47
N ARG A 395 -27.77 -52.78 2.26
CA ARG A 395 -28.08 -53.64 1.11
C ARG A 395 -27.58 -55.07 1.33
N ARG A 396 -26.35 -55.24 1.83
CA ARG A 396 -25.76 -56.56 2.14
C ARG A 396 -26.52 -57.25 3.26
N ASP A 397 -26.93 -56.52 4.29
CA ASP A 397 -27.72 -57.04 5.40
C ASP A 397 -29.06 -57.60 4.91
N ARG A 398 -29.79 -56.85 4.08
CA ARG A 398 -31.05 -57.31 3.46
C ARG A 398 -30.84 -58.54 2.58
N HIS A 399 -29.80 -58.53 1.75
CA HIS A 399 -29.51 -59.67 0.89
C HIS A 399 -29.18 -60.92 1.71
N ARG A 400 -28.44 -60.79 2.81
CA ARG A 400 -28.22 -61.91 3.74
C ARG A 400 -29.52 -62.42 4.33
N ALA A 401 -30.38 -61.54 4.83
CA ALA A 401 -31.68 -61.93 5.39
C ALA A 401 -32.54 -62.68 4.35
N GLU A 402 -32.57 -62.21 3.10
CA GLU A 402 -33.25 -62.89 1.99
C GLU A 402 -32.66 -64.29 1.72
N MET A 403 -31.33 -64.43 1.75
CA MET A 403 -30.68 -65.73 1.57
C MET A 403 -30.96 -66.68 2.74
N GLU A 404 -30.93 -66.18 3.98
CA GLU A 404 -31.30 -66.96 5.17
C GLU A 404 -32.75 -67.42 5.11
N GLU A 405 -33.68 -66.58 4.66
CA GLU A 405 -35.09 -66.95 4.46
C GLU A 405 -35.24 -68.06 3.42
N ILE A 406 -34.53 -67.98 2.29
CA ILE A 406 -34.55 -69.03 1.26
C ILE A 406 -33.98 -70.34 1.80
N VAL A 407 -32.86 -70.30 2.52
CA VAL A 407 -32.26 -71.49 3.14
C VAL A 407 -33.21 -72.10 4.16
N HIS A 408 -33.81 -71.27 5.02
CA HIS A 408 -34.78 -71.70 6.02
C HIS A 408 -35.99 -72.37 5.37
N GLY A 409 -36.62 -71.70 4.39
CA GLY A 409 -37.77 -72.26 3.67
C GLY A 409 -37.44 -73.55 2.89
N THR A 410 -36.20 -73.67 2.40
CA THR A 410 -35.72 -74.91 1.76
C THR A 410 -35.55 -76.04 2.77
N MET A 411 -34.97 -75.75 3.95
CA MET A 411 -34.84 -76.73 5.03
C MET A 411 -36.20 -77.22 5.54
N GLU A 412 -37.17 -76.31 5.74
CA GLU A 412 -38.54 -76.67 6.12
C GLU A 412 -39.20 -77.57 5.08
N ARG A 413 -39.01 -77.28 3.79
CA ARG A 413 -39.55 -78.10 2.71
C ARG A 413 -38.91 -79.50 2.68
N LEU A 414 -37.61 -79.60 2.92
CA LEU A 414 -36.91 -80.88 2.99
C LEU A 414 -37.37 -81.72 4.19
N GLU A 415 -37.55 -81.11 5.37
CA GLU A 415 -38.08 -81.81 6.55
C GLU A 415 -39.54 -82.24 6.34
N ARG A 416 -40.38 -81.42 5.70
CA ARG A 416 -41.76 -81.83 5.33
C ARG A 416 -41.77 -83.05 4.40
N CYS A 417 -40.95 -83.05 3.34
CA CYS A 417 -40.85 -84.21 2.43
C CYS A 417 -40.33 -85.46 3.15
N ARG A 418 -39.43 -85.29 4.13
CA ARG A 418 -38.96 -86.39 4.98
C ARG A 418 -40.09 -86.95 5.83
N GLU A 419 -40.88 -86.11 6.48
CA GLU A 419 -42.04 -86.52 7.29
C GLU A 419 -43.07 -87.28 6.45
N GLU A 420 -43.40 -86.79 5.25
CA GLU A 420 -44.29 -87.47 4.31
C GLU A 420 -43.77 -88.86 3.90
N GLU A 421 -42.46 -88.99 3.65
CA GLU A 421 -41.84 -90.27 3.32
C GLU A 421 -41.83 -91.23 4.52
N ILE A 422 -41.56 -90.73 5.74
CA ILE A 422 -41.67 -91.52 6.98
C ILE A 422 -43.10 -92.05 7.12
N GLN A 423 -44.11 -91.21 6.92
CA GLN A 423 -45.50 -91.60 7.00
C GLN A 423 -45.84 -92.70 5.98
N LYS A 424 -45.46 -92.53 4.71
CA LYS A 424 -45.68 -93.55 3.67
C LYS A 424 -44.99 -94.87 3.99
N ARG A 425 -43.76 -94.85 4.51
CA ARG A 425 -43.06 -96.06 4.97
C ARG A 425 -43.80 -96.73 6.12
N GLN A 426 -44.26 -95.97 7.11
CA GLN A 426 -45.05 -96.50 8.23
C GLN A 426 -46.36 -97.15 7.75
N GLU A 427 -47.08 -96.49 6.84
CA GLU A 427 -48.31 -97.03 6.23
C GLU A 427 -48.04 -98.34 5.46
N PHE A 428 -46.94 -98.36 4.68
CA PHE A 428 -46.50 -99.56 3.97
C PHE A 428 -46.17 -100.72 4.94
N PHE A 429 -45.39 -100.47 5.98
CA PHE A 429 -45.05 -101.48 6.99
C PHE A 429 -46.27 -101.96 7.79
N ALA A 430 -47.19 -101.06 8.13
CA ALA A 430 -48.42 -101.44 8.82
C ALA A 430 -49.31 -102.37 7.97
N THR A 431 -49.26 -102.24 6.64
CA THR A 431 -50.11 -103.00 5.72
C THR A 431 -49.47 -104.31 5.28
N GLU A 432 -48.19 -104.26 4.88
CA GLU A 432 -47.50 -105.38 4.23
C GLU A 432 -46.37 -105.99 5.09
N GLY A 433 -45.98 -105.33 6.18
CA GLY A 433 -44.80 -105.70 6.97
C GLY A 433 -44.88 -107.08 7.62
N GLU A 434 -46.07 -107.53 8.04
CA GLU A 434 -46.27 -108.87 8.63
C GLU A 434 -46.00 -110.01 7.63
N ASN A 435 -46.07 -109.71 6.32
CA ASN A 435 -45.90 -110.69 5.25
C ASN A 435 -44.50 -110.65 4.61
N ILE A 436 -43.62 -109.75 5.07
CA ILE A 436 -42.27 -109.57 4.51
C ILE A 436 -41.23 -110.02 5.55
N PRO A 437 -40.46 -111.10 5.28
CA PRO A 437 -39.37 -111.50 6.17
C PRO A 437 -38.34 -110.40 6.32
N GLU A 438 -37.86 -110.15 7.55
CA GLU A 438 -36.90 -109.08 7.87
C GLU A 438 -35.61 -109.16 7.02
N ASP A 439 -35.19 -110.37 6.63
CA ASP A 439 -33.97 -110.60 5.86
C ASP A 439 -34.07 -110.25 4.36
N LEU A 440 -35.27 -110.00 3.83
CA LEU A 440 -35.46 -109.75 2.40
C LEU A 440 -34.87 -108.40 1.95
N CYS A 441 -34.95 -107.38 2.82
CA CYS A 441 -34.37 -106.06 2.57
C CYS A 441 -33.95 -105.42 3.89
N PRO A 442 -32.72 -105.62 4.36
CA PRO A 442 -32.27 -105.15 5.69
C PRO A 442 -32.39 -103.64 5.93
N PHE A 443 -32.37 -102.85 4.84
CA PHE A 443 -32.39 -101.39 4.88
C PHE A 443 -33.81 -100.81 4.78
N VAL A 444 -34.84 -101.66 4.67
CA VAL A 444 -36.23 -101.20 4.48
C VAL A 444 -36.72 -100.35 5.66
N ALA A 445 -36.23 -100.64 6.88
CA ALA A 445 -36.54 -99.92 8.10
C ALA A 445 -35.65 -98.67 8.35
N ASP A 446 -34.66 -98.41 7.48
CA ASP A 446 -33.77 -97.25 7.67
C ASP A 446 -34.57 -95.94 7.57
N PRO A 447 -34.29 -94.94 8.43
CA PRO A 447 -34.93 -93.65 8.32
C PRO A 447 -34.54 -92.97 7.00
N PRO A 448 -35.43 -92.15 6.40
CA PRO A 448 -35.08 -91.41 5.18
C PRO A 448 -33.85 -90.52 5.37
N ALA A 449 -33.16 -90.18 4.29
CA ALA A 449 -31.95 -89.35 4.32
C ALA A 449 -32.25 -87.95 4.91
N ARG A 450 -31.37 -87.45 5.79
CA ARG A 450 -31.48 -86.10 6.38
C ARG A 450 -30.45 -85.19 5.72
N TRP A 451 -30.91 -84.03 5.26
CA TRP A 451 -30.03 -83.01 4.70
C TRP A 451 -29.69 -81.98 5.78
N ILE A 452 -28.41 -81.63 5.89
CA ILE A 452 -27.92 -80.57 6.77
C ILE A 452 -27.21 -79.56 5.89
N LEU A 453 -27.68 -78.30 5.91
CA LEU A 453 -26.97 -77.18 5.32
C LEU A 453 -26.11 -76.52 6.38
N THR A 454 -24.86 -76.22 6.05
CA THR A 454 -23.94 -75.51 6.93
C THR A 454 -23.41 -74.29 6.20
N TYR A 455 -23.52 -73.12 6.82
CA TYR A 455 -22.93 -71.88 6.31
C TYR A 455 -21.42 -71.91 6.54
N THR A 456 -20.62 -71.66 5.51
CA THR A 456 -19.15 -71.67 5.56
C THR A 456 -18.52 -70.28 5.42
N GLY A 457 -19.32 -69.22 5.45
CA GLY A 457 -18.83 -67.85 5.34
C GLY A 457 -18.46 -67.24 6.69
N ASP A 458 -17.44 -66.39 6.70
CA ASP A 458 -17.11 -65.45 7.79
C ASP A 458 -17.72 -64.06 7.49
N ASP A 459 -18.99 -63.99 7.08
CA ASP A 459 -19.66 -62.68 6.99
C ASP A 459 -20.11 -62.27 8.39
N ASP A 460 -19.22 -61.55 9.10
CA ASP A 460 -19.53 -60.85 10.34
C ASP A 460 -20.65 -59.84 10.04
N GLY A 461 -21.90 -60.28 10.13
CA GLY A 461 -23.08 -59.48 9.84
C GLY A 461 -23.19 -58.28 10.75
N ARG A 462 -22.60 -57.16 10.32
CA ARG A 462 -22.65 -55.88 11.03
C ARG A 462 -23.95 -55.17 10.67
N ALA A 463 -25.00 -55.42 11.47
CA ALA A 463 -26.27 -54.72 11.34
C ALA A 463 -26.09 -53.22 11.63
N ILE A 464 -26.64 -52.38 10.76
CA ILE A 464 -26.77 -50.93 10.98
C ILE A 464 -28.19 -50.63 11.50
N GLU A 465 -28.29 -49.68 12.44
CA GLU A 465 -29.58 -49.20 12.94
C GLU A 465 -30.40 -48.51 11.84
N ASP A 466 -31.69 -48.84 11.72
CA ASP A 466 -32.60 -48.33 10.69
C ASP A 466 -32.75 -46.79 10.73
N GLU A 467 -32.68 -46.18 11.92
CA GLU A 467 -32.76 -44.72 12.09
C GLU A 467 -31.58 -43.99 11.41
N LEU A 468 -30.36 -44.55 11.49
CA LEU A 468 -29.19 -43.98 10.83
C LEU A 468 -29.30 -44.10 9.30
N LEU A 469 -29.93 -45.18 8.82
CA LEU A 469 -30.16 -45.40 7.39
C LEU A 469 -31.21 -44.43 6.83
N GLU A 470 -32.25 -44.11 7.61
CA GLU A 470 -33.25 -43.12 7.24
C GLU A 470 -32.64 -41.72 7.11
N GLU A 471 -31.84 -41.29 8.08
CA GLU A 471 -31.11 -40.01 8.05
C GLU A 471 -30.18 -39.88 6.82
N VAL A 472 -29.50 -40.98 6.46
CA VAL A 472 -28.58 -41.05 5.31
C VAL A 472 -29.34 -41.02 3.98
N CYS A 473 -30.49 -41.70 3.90
CA CYS A 473 -31.33 -41.70 2.71
C CYS A 473 -31.94 -40.30 2.48
N ASP A 474 -32.40 -39.65 3.54
CA ASP A 474 -32.85 -38.25 3.53
C ASP A 474 -31.75 -37.31 3.07
N PHE A 475 -30.53 -37.48 3.59
CA PHE A 475 -29.37 -36.68 3.19
C PHE A 475 -29.05 -36.82 1.70
N LEU A 476 -28.98 -38.06 1.18
CA LEU A 476 -28.69 -38.32 -0.23
C LEU A 476 -29.80 -37.85 -1.16
N ALA A 477 -31.07 -37.95 -0.74
CA ALA A 477 -32.20 -37.43 -1.50
C ALA A 477 -32.16 -35.89 -1.62
N ARG A 478 -31.83 -35.19 -0.53
CA ARG A 478 -31.66 -33.72 -0.52
C ARG A 478 -30.47 -33.26 -1.39
N GLN A 479 -29.40 -34.05 -1.44
CA GLN A 479 -28.24 -33.78 -2.30
C GLN A 479 -28.55 -33.98 -3.79
N LEU A 480 -29.30 -35.02 -4.15
CA LEU A 480 -29.75 -35.26 -5.54
C LEU A 480 -30.76 -34.22 -6.05
N SER A 481 -31.41 -33.48 -5.14
CA SER A 481 -32.36 -32.42 -5.47
C SER A 481 -31.69 -31.04 -5.64
N ARG A 482 -30.38 -30.92 -5.40
CA ARG A 482 -29.59 -29.70 -5.69
C ARG A 482 -28.85 -29.86 -7.03
N PRO A 483 -29.18 -29.06 -8.06
CA PRO A 483 -28.64 -29.23 -9.42
C PRO A 483 -27.15 -28.87 -9.59
N ASP A 484 -26.49 -28.27 -8.60
CA ASP A 484 -25.13 -27.71 -8.77
C ASP A 484 -23.96 -28.70 -8.58
N LEU A 485 -24.22 -29.99 -8.28
CA LEU A 485 -23.17 -31.01 -8.11
C LEU A 485 -23.19 -32.12 -9.17
N ALA A 486 -23.98 -31.96 -10.24
CA ALA A 486 -24.09 -32.94 -11.31
C ALA A 486 -22.93 -32.89 -12.33
N PHE A 487 -21.98 -31.95 -12.23
CA PHE A 487 -21.00 -31.68 -13.28
C PHE A 487 -19.58 -32.22 -13.08
N VAL A 488 -19.28 -33.00 -12.04
CA VAL A 488 -17.89 -33.45 -11.77
C VAL A 488 -17.64 -34.93 -12.14
N PHE A 489 -18.57 -35.63 -12.78
CA PHE A 489 -18.26 -36.95 -13.33
C PHE A 489 -18.98 -37.19 -14.66
N ASP A 490 -18.31 -36.78 -15.74
CA ASP A 490 -18.26 -37.51 -17.02
C ASP A 490 -16.83 -37.40 -17.59
#